data_AF-A0A2M7YNB5-F1
#
_entry.id   AF-A0A2M7YNB5-F1
#
_cell.length_a   1.000
_cell.length_b   1.000
_cell.length_c   1.000
_cell.angle_alpha   90.00
_cell.angle_beta   90.00
_cell.angle_gamma   90.00
#
_symmetry.space_group_name_H-M   'P 1'
#
loop_
_entity.id
_entity.type
_entity.pdbx_description
1 polymer ?
#
loop_
_entity_poly.entity_id
_entity_poly.type
_entity_poly.pdbx_seq_one_letter_code
_entity_poly.pdbx_strand_id
1 'polypeptide(L)'
;MDIFEKQQTIEAIKTVVKTRWFFVLIIVVQAVIVKIFFKGVPLPTASIIFLVAVIALLFNFGYWLYLRRPIEKTTNRSLEIIKFLQIAVDQIAYWFILYFSGTANKMLWVAYILVIMISIALYGKKGVFLTAIAGSILYSGLVIMEYFGLLHAMPPEVFVRSPTLPLKGDWFMTAGQLVGFNSYLFAATAIAVYLGGLFKIREKRLKEQKDELAVKAQVLTTQTQELTKTKDYLHEALTKSDKSRVELMAAQKQLEAKIRELEKYGEVTTGREIRMIELKQKIKNLEEIVKDLQNQIANK
;
A
#
# COMPACT_ATOMS: atom_id res chain seq x y z
N MET A 1 -14.84 -12.54 -13.25
CA MET A 1 -14.04 -11.65 -12.39
C MET A 1 -13.43 -12.47 -11.28
N ASP A 2 -12.12 -12.46 -11.22
CA ASP A 2 -11.36 -12.98 -10.08
C ASP A 2 -11.69 -12.17 -8.81
N ILE A 3 -11.48 -12.75 -7.61
CA ILE A 3 -11.72 -12.09 -6.31
C ILE A 3 -10.98 -10.75 -6.25
N PHE A 4 -9.75 -10.72 -6.75
CA PHE A 4 -8.94 -9.50 -6.84
C PHE A 4 -9.60 -8.42 -7.71
N GLU A 5 -10.06 -8.77 -8.91
CA GLU A 5 -10.76 -7.83 -9.81
C GLU A 5 -12.06 -7.30 -9.20
N LYS A 6 -12.79 -8.16 -8.46
CA LYS A 6 -14.00 -7.75 -7.75
C LYS A 6 -13.66 -6.73 -6.67
N GLN A 7 -12.61 -6.98 -5.89
CA GLN A 7 -12.17 -6.05 -4.85
C GLN A 7 -11.78 -4.70 -5.44
N GLN A 8 -10.98 -4.70 -6.51
CA GLN A 8 -10.59 -3.47 -7.21
C GLN A 8 -11.81 -2.70 -7.74
N THR A 9 -12.79 -3.41 -8.29
CA THR A 9 -14.03 -2.79 -8.78
C THR A 9 -14.84 -2.19 -7.63
N ILE A 10 -14.96 -2.88 -6.50
CA ILE A 10 -15.64 -2.36 -5.31
C ILE A 10 -14.93 -1.11 -4.78
N GLU A 11 -13.60 -1.10 -4.74
CA GLU A 11 -12.80 0.05 -4.32
C GLU A 11 -12.96 1.24 -5.28
N ALA A 12 -12.99 0.99 -6.59
CA ALA A 12 -13.27 2.01 -7.59
C ALA A 12 -14.67 2.61 -7.38
N ILE A 13 -15.71 1.77 -7.22
CA ILE A 13 -17.07 2.23 -6.96
C ILE A 13 -17.16 3.04 -5.65
N LYS A 14 -16.50 2.59 -4.57
CA LYS A 14 -16.43 3.33 -3.30
C LYS A 14 -15.79 4.70 -3.48
N THR A 15 -14.73 4.78 -4.29
CA THR A 15 -14.05 6.03 -4.60
C THR A 15 -14.98 6.97 -5.37
N VAL A 16 -15.68 6.48 -6.39
CA VAL A 16 -16.68 7.26 -7.15
C VAL A 16 -17.78 7.80 -6.24
N VAL A 17 -18.32 6.97 -5.35
CA VAL A 17 -19.36 7.39 -4.37
C VAL A 17 -18.86 8.51 -3.46
N LYS A 18 -17.60 8.43 -2.98
CA LYS A 18 -16.97 9.51 -2.18
C LYS A 18 -16.81 10.79 -3.00
N THR A 19 -16.30 10.69 -4.22
CA THR A 19 -16.11 11.85 -5.09
C THR A 19 -17.44 12.53 -5.43
N ARG A 20 -18.54 11.76 -5.57
CA ARG A 20 -19.88 12.33 -5.80
C ARG A 20 -20.38 13.21 -4.67
N TRP A 21 -20.13 12.85 -3.41
CA TRP A 21 -20.49 13.72 -2.28
C TRP A 21 -19.84 15.10 -2.43
N PHE A 22 -18.58 15.12 -2.82
CA PHE A 22 -17.83 16.35 -3.07
C PHE A 22 -18.38 17.12 -4.27
N PHE A 23 -18.70 16.46 -5.38
CA PHE A 23 -19.27 17.12 -6.56
C PHE A 23 -20.66 17.71 -6.31
N VAL A 24 -21.56 16.96 -5.66
CA VAL A 24 -22.89 17.47 -5.31
C VAL A 24 -22.77 18.70 -4.42
N LEU A 25 -21.86 18.67 -3.44
CA LEU A 25 -21.58 19.83 -2.60
C LEU A 25 -21.10 21.04 -3.43
N ILE A 26 -20.15 20.84 -4.35
CA ILE A 26 -19.67 21.93 -5.22
C ILE A 26 -20.81 22.51 -6.06
N ILE A 27 -21.63 21.67 -6.70
CA ILE A 27 -22.73 22.12 -7.55
C ILE A 27 -23.76 22.92 -6.73
N VAL A 28 -24.11 22.45 -5.54
CA VAL A 28 -25.05 23.14 -4.65
C VAL A 28 -24.46 24.48 -4.18
N VAL A 29 -23.21 24.50 -3.73
CA VAL A 29 -22.54 25.75 -3.30
C VAL A 29 -22.44 26.74 -4.46
N GLN A 30 -22.04 26.28 -5.65
CA GLN A 30 -21.99 27.11 -6.84
C GLN A 30 -23.38 27.68 -7.20
N ALA A 31 -24.43 26.85 -7.14
CA ALA A 31 -25.80 27.30 -7.40
C ALA A 31 -26.25 28.38 -6.39
N VAL A 32 -25.93 28.23 -5.11
CA VAL A 32 -26.22 29.22 -4.07
C VAL A 32 -25.46 30.53 -4.32
N ILE A 33 -24.16 30.47 -4.62
CA ILE A 33 -23.34 31.64 -4.96
C ILE A 33 -23.94 32.37 -6.17
N VAL A 34 -24.24 31.65 -7.26
CA VAL A 34 -24.81 32.25 -8.46
C VAL A 34 -26.16 32.90 -8.17
N LYS A 35 -27.02 32.26 -7.35
CA LYS A 35 -28.32 32.82 -6.96
C LYS A 35 -28.20 34.11 -6.14
N ILE A 36 -27.24 34.19 -5.22
CA ILE A 36 -27.05 35.35 -4.33
C ILE A 36 -26.41 36.51 -5.09
N PHE A 37 -25.32 36.26 -5.81
CA PHE A 37 -24.50 37.31 -6.43
C PHE A 37 -24.95 37.67 -7.85
N PHE A 38 -25.60 36.77 -8.58
CA PHE A 38 -25.96 36.95 -9.99
C PHE A 38 -27.46 36.75 -10.22
N LYS A 39 -28.28 37.65 -9.65
CA LYS A 39 -29.75 37.59 -9.72
C LYS A 39 -30.34 37.53 -11.13
N GLY A 40 -29.58 37.95 -12.16
CA GLY A 40 -29.99 37.88 -13.57
C GLY A 40 -29.69 36.57 -14.29
N VAL A 41 -28.98 35.62 -13.66
CA VAL A 41 -28.67 34.34 -14.28
C VAL A 41 -29.87 33.39 -14.14
N PRO A 42 -30.36 32.80 -15.24
CA PRO A 42 -31.46 31.86 -15.18
C PRO A 42 -30.99 30.59 -14.48
N LEU A 43 -31.37 30.44 -13.22
CA LEU A 43 -31.22 29.20 -12.48
C LEU A 43 -32.57 28.53 -12.32
N PRO A 44 -32.63 27.19 -12.26
CA PRO A 44 -33.84 26.50 -11.85
C PRO A 44 -34.38 27.07 -10.54
N THR A 45 -35.67 26.88 -10.28
CA THR A 45 -36.26 27.25 -8.99
C THR A 45 -35.51 26.54 -7.86
N ALA A 46 -35.40 27.21 -6.70
CA ALA A 46 -34.67 26.65 -5.56
C ALA A 46 -35.23 25.27 -5.15
N SER A 47 -36.55 25.08 -5.33
CA SER A 47 -37.22 23.79 -5.14
C SER A 47 -36.72 22.70 -6.09
N ILE A 48 -36.51 22.99 -7.38
CA ILE A 48 -35.96 22.01 -8.34
C ILE A 48 -34.51 21.69 -7.99
N ILE A 49 -33.68 22.70 -7.68
CA ILE A 49 -32.28 22.47 -7.29
C ILE A 49 -32.22 21.59 -6.04
N PHE A 50 -33.04 21.90 -5.03
CA PHE A 50 -33.14 21.11 -3.81
C PHE A 50 -33.63 19.68 -4.09
N LEU A 51 -34.65 19.51 -4.92
CA LEU A 51 -35.16 18.20 -5.31
C LEU A 51 -34.09 17.35 -5.99
N VAL A 52 -33.38 17.90 -6.99
CA VAL A 52 -32.29 17.20 -7.68
C VAL A 52 -31.17 16.85 -6.73
N ALA A 53 -30.79 17.77 -5.82
CA ALA A 53 -29.78 17.50 -4.80
C ALA A 53 -30.22 16.35 -3.87
N VAL A 54 -31.45 16.38 -3.35
CA VAL A 54 -31.99 15.32 -2.48
C VAL A 54 -32.00 13.98 -3.21
N ILE A 55 -32.47 13.94 -4.46
CA ILE A 55 -32.48 12.72 -5.27
C ILE A 55 -31.05 12.19 -5.44
N ALA A 56 -30.10 13.04 -5.81
CA ALA A 56 -28.70 12.65 -5.98
C ALA A 56 -28.10 12.10 -4.68
N LEU A 57 -28.41 12.72 -3.53
CA LEU A 57 -27.96 12.28 -2.22
C LEU A 57 -28.58 10.93 -1.82
N LEU A 58 -29.88 10.72 -2.08
CA LEU A 58 -30.57 9.46 -1.81
C LEU A 58 -30.00 8.31 -2.66
N PHE A 59 -29.79 8.53 -3.95
CA PHE A 59 -29.13 7.54 -4.81
C PHE A 59 -27.71 7.21 -4.32
N ASN A 60 -26.93 8.24 -3.97
CA ASN A 60 -25.57 8.04 -3.49
C ASN A 60 -25.53 7.33 -2.13
N PHE A 61 -26.47 7.63 -1.24
CA PHE A 61 -26.65 6.93 0.03
C PHE A 61 -27.03 5.47 -0.18
N GLY A 62 -27.91 5.17 -1.13
CA GLY A 62 -28.25 3.81 -1.53
C GLY A 62 -27.03 3.01 -1.99
N TYR A 63 -26.19 3.60 -2.85
CA TYR A 63 -24.92 2.97 -3.25
C TYR A 63 -23.98 2.75 -2.07
N TRP A 64 -23.85 3.73 -1.18
CA TRP A 64 -23.02 3.61 0.01
C TRP A 64 -23.48 2.49 0.95
N LEU A 65 -24.79 2.36 1.18
CA LEU A 65 -25.38 1.29 1.98
C LEU A 65 -25.15 -0.07 1.32
N TYR A 66 -25.35 -0.17 0.01
CA TYR A 66 -25.11 -1.40 -0.73
C TYR A 66 -23.65 -1.88 -0.61
N LEU A 67 -22.68 -0.96 -0.70
CA LEU A 67 -21.25 -1.26 -0.63
C LEU A 67 -20.73 -1.65 0.76
N ARG A 68 -21.58 -1.58 1.81
CA ARG A 68 -21.24 -2.11 3.14
C ARG A 68 -21.43 -3.63 3.25
N ARG A 69 -22.07 -4.26 2.26
CA ARG A 69 -22.25 -5.72 2.25
C ARG A 69 -20.90 -6.45 2.07
N PRO A 70 -20.72 -7.64 2.67
CA PRO A 70 -19.50 -8.42 2.48
C PRO A 70 -19.33 -8.82 1.01
N ILE A 71 -18.08 -8.89 0.55
CA ILE A 71 -17.70 -9.13 -0.85
C ILE A 71 -18.27 -10.47 -1.35
N GLU A 72 -18.32 -11.47 -0.49
CA GLU A 72 -18.86 -12.82 -0.75
C GLU A 72 -20.32 -12.81 -1.20
N LYS A 73 -21.13 -11.88 -0.67
CA LYS A 73 -22.55 -11.75 -1.02
C LYS A 73 -22.79 -10.93 -2.29
N THR A 74 -21.74 -10.40 -2.89
CA THR A 74 -21.85 -9.47 -4.03
C THR A 74 -21.64 -10.21 -5.35
N THR A 75 -22.72 -10.38 -6.10
CA THR A 75 -22.70 -11.04 -7.42
C THR A 75 -22.10 -10.14 -8.49
N ASN A 76 -21.36 -10.72 -9.44
CA ASN A 76 -20.74 -10.01 -10.57
C ASN A 76 -21.75 -9.18 -11.37
N ARG A 77 -22.91 -9.77 -11.67
CA ARG A 77 -24.01 -9.09 -12.38
C ARG A 77 -24.50 -7.85 -11.63
N SER A 78 -24.54 -7.90 -10.30
CA SER A 78 -24.96 -6.76 -9.50
C SER A 78 -23.94 -5.62 -9.56
N LEU A 79 -22.64 -5.93 -9.59
CA LEU A 79 -21.59 -4.91 -9.78
C LEU A 79 -21.69 -4.27 -11.17
N GLU A 80 -21.93 -5.05 -12.21
CA GLU A 80 -22.12 -4.52 -13.57
C GLU A 80 -23.33 -3.58 -13.68
N ILE A 81 -24.46 -3.96 -13.08
CA ILE A 81 -25.67 -3.14 -13.02
C ILE A 81 -25.39 -1.84 -12.24
N ILE A 82 -24.70 -1.92 -11.10
CA ILE A 82 -24.39 -0.74 -10.28
C ILE A 82 -23.49 0.22 -11.04
N LYS A 83 -22.43 -0.28 -11.70
CA LYS A 83 -21.59 0.57 -12.55
C LYS A 83 -22.43 1.30 -13.61
N PHE A 84 -23.47 0.64 -14.14
CA PHE A 84 -24.22 1.15 -15.28
C PHE A 84 -25.17 2.23 -14.83
N LEU A 85 -25.93 1.91 -13.78
CA LEU A 85 -26.81 2.84 -13.12
C LEU A 85 -26.05 4.06 -12.60
N GLN A 86 -24.82 3.90 -12.11
CA GLN A 86 -24.00 5.03 -11.69
C GLN A 86 -23.80 6.02 -12.84
N ILE A 87 -23.26 5.58 -13.97
CA ILE A 87 -22.97 6.48 -15.10
C ILE A 87 -24.25 7.03 -15.72
N ALA A 88 -25.25 6.17 -15.93
CA ALA A 88 -26.51 6.56 -16.55
C ALA A 88 -27.23 7.62 -15.71
N VAL A 89 -27.32 7.43 -14.38
CA VAL A 89 -27.96 8.39 -13.47
C VAL A 89 -27.21 9.72 -13.48
N ASP A 90 -25.88 9.73 -13.51
CA ASP A 90 -25.12 11.00 -13.56
C ASP A 90 -25.41 11.79 -14.84
N GLN A 91 -25.41 11.12 -16.00
CA GLN A 91 -25.70 11.81 -17.27
C GLN A 91 -27.14 12.32 -17.35
N ILE A 92 -28.09 11.51 -16.87
CA ILE A 92 -29.50 11.88 -16.81
C ILE A 92 -29.70 13.04 -15.82
N ALA A 93 -28.99 13.06 -14.69
CA ALA A 93 -29.05 14.15 -13.73
C ALA A 93 -28.55 15.46 -14.35
N TYR A 94 -27.41 15.46 -15.05
CA TYR A 94 -26.94 16.66 -15.75
C TYR A 94 -27.88 17.10 -16.86
N TRP A 95 -28.45 16.15 -17.61
CA TRP A 95 -29.47 16.42 -18.61
C TRP A 95 -30.69 17.12 -18.01
N PHE A 96 -31.22 16.60 -16.90
CA PHE A 96 -32.35 17.21 -16.18
C PHE A 96 -32.02 18.59 -15.64
N ILE A 97 -30.83 18.78 -15.05
CA ILE A 97 -30.41 20.09 -14.55
C ILE A 97 -30.40 21.09 -15.71
N LEU A 98 -29.78 20.75 -16.85
CA LEU A 98 -29.74 21.62 -18.02
C LEU A 98 -31.15 21.91 -18.56
N TYR A 99 -31.98 20.87 -18.70
CA TYR A 99 -33.36 20.96 -19.17
C TYR A 99 -34.18 21.96 -18.33
N PHE A 100 -34.22 21.77 -17.01
CA PHE A 100 -34.96 22.66 -16.10
C PHE A 100 -34.33 24.04 -15.93
N SER A 101 -33.08 24.19 -16.35
CA SER A 101 -32.41 25.48 -16.33
C SER A 101 -32.74 26.35 -17.55
N GLY A 102 -33.48 25.81 -18.52
CA GLY A 102 -34.08 26.54 -19.65
C GLY A 102 -33.14 26.82 -20.82
N THR A 103 -31.88 26.39 -20.78
CA THR A 103 -30.94 26.49 -21.92
C THR A 103 -29.82 25.46 -21.79
N ALA A 104 -29.39 24.91 -22.92
CA ALA A 104 -28.23 24.03 -23.06
C ALA A 104 -26.91 24.81 -23.06
N ASN A 105 -26.92 26.12 -23.30
CA ASN A 105 -25.73 26.97 -23.40
C ASN A 105 -25.16 27.38 -22.03
N LYS A 106 -24.97 26.41 -21.13
CA LYS A 106 -24.31 26.62 -19.82
C LYS A 106 -23.07 25.79 -19.73
N MET A 107 -22.02 26.35 -19.11
CA MET A 107 -20.75 25.66 -18.85
C MET A 107 -20.90 24.32 -18.10
N LEU A 108 -22.07 24.05 -17.49
CA LEU A 108 -22.40 22.75 -16.91
C LEU A 108 -22.26 21.58 -17.90
N TRP A 109 -22.27 21.80 -19.22
CA TRP A 109 -21.97 20.76 -20.21
C TRP A 109 -20.58 20.11 -19.98
N VAL A 110 -19.62 20.82 -19.36
CA VAL A 110 -18.31 20.28 -18.98
C VAL A 110 -18.43 19.11 -18.00
N ALA A 111 -19.53 19.00 -17.25
CA ALA A 111 -19.75 17.89 -16.34
C ALA A 111 -19.86 16.53 -17.07
N TYR A 112 -20.28 16.51 -18.35
CA TYR A 112 -20.26 15.27 -19.16
C TYR A 112 -18.84 14.73 -19.36
N ILE A 113 -17.83 15.61 -19.46
CA ILE A 113 -16.42 15.21 -19.54
C ILE A 113 -15.99 14.52 -18.24
N LEU A 114 -16.44 15.01 -17.08
CA LEU A 114 -16.14 14.36 -15.80
C LEU A 114 -16.74 12.96 -15.71
N VAL A 115 -17.95 12.75 -16.23
CA VAL A 115 -18.56 11.41 -16.29
C VAL A 115 -17.75 10.47 -17.17
N ILE A 116 -17.25 10.95 -18.31
CA ILE A 116 -16.35 10.18 -19.18
C ILE A 116 -15.06 9.81 -18.45
N MET A 117 -14.48 10.73 -17.68
CA MET A 117 -13.30 10.43 -16.85
C MET A 117 -13.60 9.42 -15.75
N ILE A 118 -14.79 9.45 -15.13
CA ILE A 118 -15.19 8.43 -14.15
C ILE A 118 -15.41 7.07 -14.84
N SER A 119 -15.93 7.07 -16.06
CA SER A 119 -16.24 5.84 -16.80
C SER A 119 -15.00 4.99 -17.10
N ILE A 120 -13.83 5.61 -17.30
CA ILE A 120 -12.59 4.86 -17.54
C ILE A 120 -12.20 4.00 -16.34
N ALA A 121 -12.43 4.50 -15.12
CA ALA A 121 -12.13 3.79 -13.88
C ALA A 121 -13.11 2.63 -13.64
N LEU A 122 -14.37 2.76 -14.06
CA LEU A 122 -15.40 1.74 -13.81
C LEU A 122 -15.49 0.66 -14.91
N TYR A 123 -15.35 1.06 -16.19
CA TYR A 123 -15.62 0.19 -17.33
C TYR A 123 -14.42 -0.06 -18.24
N GLY A 124 -13.34 0.69 -18.07
CA GLY A 124 -12.27 0.73 -19.06
C GLY A 124 -12.75 1.25 -20.42
N LYS A 125 -12.04 0.88 -21.48
CA LYS A 125 -12.15 1.53 -22.80
C LYS A 125 -13.57 1.48 -23.41
N LYS A 126 -14.21 0.31 -23.39
CA LYS A 126 -15.53 0.11 -24.02
C LYS A 126 -16.62 0.98 -23.39
N GLY A 127 -16.65 1.07 -22.06
CA GLY A 127 -17.66 1.89 -21.38
C GLY A 127 -17.43 3.38 -21.57
N VAL A 128 -16.19 3.83 -21.79
CA VAL A 128 -15.92 5.24 -22.09
C VAL A 128 -16.56 5.65 -23.40
N PHE A 129 -16.43 4.84 -24.45
CA PHE A 129 -17.11 5.10 -25.73
C PHE A 129 -18.63 5.09 -25.59
N LEU A 130 -19.20 4.12 -24.86
CA LEU A 130 -20.65 4.07 -24.62
C LEU A 130 -21.14 5.29 -23.84
N THR A 131 -20.39 5.69 -22.81
CA THR A 131 -20.66 6.89 -22.01
C THR A 131 -20.62 8.14 -22.90
N ALA A 132 -19.64 8.21 -23.80
CA ALA A 132 -19.50 9.33 -24.71
C ALA A 132 -20.67 9.45 -25.69
N ILE A 133 -21.05 8.33 -26.31
CA ILE A 133 -22.20 8.27 -27.23
C ILE A 133 -23.50 8.63 -26.50
N ALA A 134 -23.73 8.08 -25.30
CA ALA A 134 -24.90 8.41 -24.51
C ALA A 134 -24.95 9.91 -24.14
N GLY A 135 -23.82 10.49 -23.73
CA GLY A 135 -23.72 11.91 -23.39
C GLY A 135 -23.94 12.82 -24.62
N SER A 136 -23.38 12.42 -25.77
CA SER A 136 -23.59 13.06 -27.06
C SER A 136 -25.08 13.10 -27.44
N ILE A 137 -25.78 11.97 -27.34
CA ILE A 137 -27.21 11.89 -27.65
C ILE A 137 -28.02 12.77 -26.70
N LEU A 138 -27.78 12.66 -25.39
CA LEU A 138 -28.52 13.42 -24.38
C LEU A 138 -28.35 14.93 -24.57
N TYR A 139 -27.12 15.42 -24.69
CA TYR A 139 -26.87 16.85 -24.85
C TYR A 139 -27.31 17.37 -26.22
N SER A 140 -27.05 16.63 -27.29
CA SER A 140 -27.53 17.02 -28.63
C SER A 140 -29.06 17.09 -28.67
N GLY A 141 -29.73 16.17 -27.97
CA GLY A 141 -31.17 16.21 -27.76
C GLY A 141 -31.63 17.52 -27.09
N LEU A 142 -30.93 17.99 -26.05
CA LEU A 142 -31.26 19.28 -25.41
C LEU A 142 -31.09 20.46 -26.35
N VAL A 143 -29.98 20.51 -27.11
CA VAL A 143 -29.72 21.59 -28.06
C VAL A 143 -30.79 21.62 -29.16
N ILE A 144 -31.18 20.45 -29.68
CA ILE A 144 -32.27 20.34 -30.66
C ILE A 144 -33.61 20.77 -30.05
N MET A 145 -33.91 20.35 -28.82
CA MET A 145 -35.12 20.79 -28.11
C MET A 145 -35.14 22.31 -27.90
N GLU A 146 -33.99 22.94 -27.62
CA GLU A 146 -33.88 24.39 -27.51
C GLU A 146 -34.13 25.10 -28.85
N TYR A 147 -33.55 24.57 -29.93
CA TYR A 147 -33.73 25.08 -31.28
C TYR A 147 -35.21 25.14 -31.69
N PHE A 148 -35.98 24.09 -31.39
CA PHE A 148 -37.43 24.03 -31.62
C PHE A 148 -38.27 24.79 -30.58
N GLY A 149 -37.66 25.33 -29.52
CA GLY A 149 -38.37 26.00 -28.44
C GLY A 149 -39.20 25.07 -27.55
N LEU A 150 -38.84 23.78 -27.48
CA LEU A 150 -39.46 22.76 -26.61
C LEU A 150 -38.91 22.80 -25.18
N LEU A 151 -37.80 23.49 -24.94
CA LEU A 151 -37.32 23.74 -23.57
C LEU A 151 -38.28 24.68 -22.85
N HIS A 152 -38.45 24.46 -21.54
CA HIS A 152 -39.31 25.27 -20.71
C HIS A 152 -38.86 26.75 -20.80
N ALA A 153 -39.77 27.60 -21.26
CA ALA A 153 -39.46 29.01 -21.52
C ALA A 153 -39.01 29.69 -20.23
N MET A 154 -37.86 30.37 -20.28
CA MET A 154 -37.44 31.25 -19.19
C MET A 154 -38.42 32.43 -19.06
N PRO A 155 -38.59 33.01 -17.86
CA PRO A 155 -39.25 34.29 -17.74
C PRO A 155 -38.55 35.35 -18.62
N PRO A 156 -39.32 36.26 -19.26
CA PRO A 156 -38.82 37.24 -20.24
C PRO A 156 -37.66 38.13 -19.75
N GLU A 157 -37.55 38.32 -18.44
CA GLU A 157 -36.59 39.23 -17.79
C GLU A 157 -35.11 38.86 -18.03
N VAL A 158 -34.83 37.60 -18.38
CA VAL A 158 -33.47 37.08 -18.62
C VAL A 158 -32.97 37.37 -20.04
N PHE A 159 -33.88 37.48 -21.01
CA PHE A 159 -33.54 37.73 -22.42
C PHE A 159 -32.96 39.12 -22.66
N VAL A 160 -33.26 40.09 -21.79
CA VAL A 160 -32.83 41.49 -21.95
C VAL A 160 -31.40 41.73 -21.42
N ARG A 161 -30.84 40.81 -20.62
CA ARG A 161 -29.54 40.99 -19.95
C ARG A 161 -28.51 39.88 -20.16
N SER A 162 -28.87 38.74 -20.77
CA SER A 162 -27.90 37.67 -21.02
C SER A 162 -27.19 37.87 -22.37
N PRO A 163 -25.84 37.83 -22.42
CA PRO A 163 -25.09 37.78 -23.67
C PRO A 163 -25.28 36.48 -24.47
N THR A 164 -25.88 35.45 -23.86
CA THR A 164 -26.17 34.19 -24.54
C THR A 164 -27.49 34.31 -25.28
N LEU A 165 -27.45 34.58 -26.58
CA LEU A 165 -28.64 34.49 -27.41
C LEU A 165 -29.27 33.08 -27.26
N PRO A 166 -30.61 32.99 -27.19
CA PRO A 166 -31.28 31.70 -27.28
C PRO A 166 -30.94 31.04 -28.61
N LEU A 167 -30.72 29.72 -28.60
CA LEU A 167 -30.48 28.94 -29.82
C LEU A 167 -31.73 28.80 -30.72
N LYS A 168 -32.87 29.33 -30.26
CA LYS A 168 -34.15 29.21 -30.93
C LYS A 168 -34.09 29.81 -32.33
N GLY A 169 -34.15 28.96 -33.35
CA GLY A 169 -34.16 29.35 -34.77
C GLY A 169 -32.79 29.75 -35.35
N ASP A 170 -31.72 29.81 -34.56
CA ASP A 170 -30.37 30.06 -35.08
C ASP A 170 -29.68 28.73 -35.43
N TRP A 171 -29.76 28.38 -36.71
CA TRP A 171 -29.14 27.18 -37.26
C TRP A 171 -27.63 27.16 -37.09
N PHE A 172 -26.94 28.29 -37.32
CA PHE A 172 -25.48 28.35 -37.30
C PHE A 172 -24.95 28.15 -35.88
N MET A 173 -25.57 28.81 -34.89
CA MET A 173 -25.19 28.66 -33.49
C MET A 173 -25.47 27.23 -32.98
N THR A 174 -26.60 26.65 -33.37
CA THR A 174 -26.99 25.28 -33.00
C THR A 174 -26.03 24.26 -33.60
N ALA A 175 -25.75 24.34 -34.90
CA ALA A 175 -24.79 23.47 -35.56
C ALA A 175 -23.39 23.61 -34.93
N GLY A 176 -22.95 24.84 -34.66
CA GLY A 176 -21.68 25.11 -34.00
C GLY A 176 -21.59 24.47 -32.60
N GLN A 177 -22.65 24.56 -31.80
CA GLN A 177 -22.69 23.96 -30.47
C GLN A 177 -22.73 22.44 -30.50
N LEU A 178 -23.46 21.84 -31.45
CA LEU A 178 -23.48 20.40 -31.66
C LEU A 178 -22.10 19.88 -32.08
N VAL A 179 -21.49 20.50 -33.10
CA VAL A 179 -20.16 20.12 -33.58
C VAL A 179 -19.13 20.32 -32.46
N GLY A 180 -19.08 21.50 -31.85
CA GLY A 180 -18.13 21.83 -30.81
C GLY A 180 -18.21 20.88 -29.61
N PHE A 181 -19.41 20.68 -29.05
CA PHE A 181 -19.60 19.78 -27.92
C PHE A 181 -19.18 18.34 -28.24
N ASN A 182 -19.59 17.80 -29.39
CA ASN A 182 -19.23 16.45 -29.80
C ASN A 182 -17.71 16.32 -30.00
N SER A 183 -17.07 17.27 -30.66
CA SER A 183 -15.62 17.30 -30.83
C SER A 183 -14.90 17.29 -29.48
N TYR A 184 -15.30 18.13 -28.53
CA TYR A 184 -14.72 18.13 -27.17
C TYR A 184 -14.94 16.81 -26.44
N LEU A 185 -16.12 16.23 -26.60
CA LEU A 185 -16.50 15.00 -25.91
C LEU A 185 -15.76 13.76 -26.45
N PHE A 186 -15.55 13.69 -27.77
CA PHE A 186 -14.69 12.68 -28.38
C PHE A 186 -13.20 12.90 -28.08
N ALA A 187 -12.74 14.15 -28.03
CA ALA A 187 -11.37 14.45 -27.59
C ALA A 187 -11.14 14.02 -26.13
N ALA A 188 -12.08 14.33 -25.23
CA ALA A 188 -12.06 13.87 -23.85
C ALA A 188 -12.07 12.33 -23.76
N THR A 189 -12.84 11.66 -24.62
CA THR A 189 -12.87 10.20 -24.72
C THR A 189 -11.50 9.63 -25.12
N ALA A 190 -10.85 10.19 -26.13
CA ALA A 190 -9.52 9.78 -26.56
C ALA A 190 -8.49 9.95 -25.42
N ILE A 191 -8.51 11.10 -24.73
CA ILE A 191 -7.65 11.38 -23.58
C ILE A 191 -7.92 10.40 -22.45
N ALA A 192 -9.18 10.15 -22.09
CA ALA A 192 -9.57 9.22 -21.04
C ALA A 192 -9.10 7.79 -21.36
N VAL A 193 -9.28 7.33 -22.60
CA VAL A 193 -8.81 6.01 -23.06
C VAL A 193 -7.29 5.90 -22.99
N TYR A 194 -6.57 6.95 -23.40
CA TYR A 194 -5.11 7.00 -23.32
C TYR A 194 -4.61 6.96 -21.87
N LEU A 195 -5.13 7.83 -21.01
CA LEU A 195 -4.78 7.89 -19.59
C LEU A 195 -5.12 6.60 -18.86
N GLY A 196 -6.29 6.02 -19.12
CA GLY A 196 -6.66 4.71 -18.58
C GLY A 196 -5.73 3.60 -19.02
N GLY A 197 -5.24 3.64 -20.26
CA GLY A 197 -4.20 2.73 -20.75
C GLY A 197 -2.88 2.89 -19.98
N LEU A 198 -2.42 4.13 -19.80
CA LEU A 198 -1.21 4.42 -19.03
C LEU A 198 -1.30 3.97 -17.57
N PHE A 199 -2.43 4.20 -16.91
CA PHE A 199 -2.64 3.77 -15.53
C PHE A 199 -2.61 2.25 -15.40
N LYS A 200 -3.22 1.51 -16.32
CA LYS A 200 -3.15 0.04 -16.32
C LYS A 200 -1.74 -0.48 -16.51
N ILE A 201 -0.94 0.15 -17.38
CA ILE A 201 0.48 -0.23 -17.55
C ILE A 201 1.27 0.03 -16.27
N ARG A 202 1.06 1.20 -15.64
CA ARG A 202 1.73 1.55 -14.38
C ARG A 202 1.33 0.60 -13.25
N GLU A 203 0.05 0.27 -13.15
CA GLU A 203 -0.46 -0.67 -12.15
C GLU A 203 0.13 -2.06 -12.33
N LYS A 204 0.24 -2.55 -13.57
CA LYS A 204 0.89 -3.83 -13.87
C LYS A 204 2.36 -3.83 -13.44
N ARG A 205 3.11 -2.79 -13.77
CA ARG A 205 4.51 -2.65 -13.34
C ARG A 205 4.66 -2.58 -11.83
N LEU A 206 3.76 -1.86 -11.16
CA LEU A 206 3.77 -1.74 -9.70
C LEU A 206 3.49 -3.10 -9.03
N LYS A 207 2.61 -3.91 -9.63
CA LYS A 207 2.36 -5.28 -9.19
C LYS A 207 3.60 -6.16 -9.36
N GLU A 208 4.22 -6.15 -10.53
CA GLU A 208 5.45 -6.91 -10.82
C GLU A 208 6.58 -6.55 -9.83
N GLN A 209 6.77 -5.25 -9.56
CA GLN A 209 7.76 -4.76 -8.59
C GLN A 209 7.44 -5.20 -7.15
N LYS A 210 6.16 -5.19 -6.75
CA LYS A 210 5.74 -5.66 -5.43
C LYS A 210 6.00 -7.15 -5.27
N ASP A 211 5.73 -7.94 -6.29
CA ASP A 211 5.97 -9.39 -6.27
C ASP A 211 7.48 -9.69 -6.21
N GLU A 212 8.30 -8.96 -6.97
CA GLU A 212 9.77 -9.08 -6.89
C GLU A 212 10.32 -8.70 -5.50
N LEU A 213 9.81 -7.62 -4.90
CA LEU A 213 10.17 -7.20 -3.55
C LEU A 213 9.75 -8.23 -2.50
N ALA A 214 8.59 -8.87 -2.66
CA ALA A 214 8.14 -9.93 -1.76
C ALA A 214 9.09 -11.15 -1.81
N VAL A 215 9.54 -11.55 -2.99
CA VAL A 215 10.52 -12.64 -3.16
C VAL A 215 11.88 -12.25 -2.54
N LYS A 216 12.38 -11.04 -2.80
CA LYS A 216 13.63 -10.55 -2.21
C LYS A 216 13.57 -10.47 -0.69
N ALA A 217 12.45 -9.99 -0.14
CA ALA A 217 12.22 -9.97 1.30
C ALA A 217 12.25 -11.40 1.89
N GLN A 218 11.63 -12.37 1.22
CA GLN A 218 11.67 -13.76 1.65
C GLN A 218 13.08 -14.34 1.64
N VAL A 219 13.87 -14.09 0.59
CA VAL A 219 15.28 -14.53 0.52
C VAL A 219 16.11 -13.93 1.65
N LEU A 220 15.96 -12.63 1.93
CA LEU A 220 16.64 -11.98 3.05
C LEU A 220 16.21 -12.56 4.40
N THR A 221 14.93 -12.89 4.59
CA THR A 221 14.49 -13.55 5.81
C THR A 221 15.12 -14.94 5.98
N THR A 222 15.30 -15.70 4.90
CA THR A 222 16.00 -16.98 4.95
C THR A 222 17.48 -16.81 5.28
N GLN A 223 18.17 -15.86 4.62
CA GLN A 223 19.59 -15.59 4.88
C GLN A 223 19.84 -15.11 6.32
N THR A 224 18.96 -14.27 6.87
CA THR A 224 19.06 -13.83 8.26
C THR A 224 18.82 -14.96 9.25
N GLN A 225 17.90 -15.90 8.94
CA GLN A 225 17.73 -17.12 9.73
C GLN A 225 18.97 -18.02 9.69
N GLU A 226 19.57 -18.22 8.51
CA GLU A 226 20.81 -19.00 8.37
C GLU A 226 21.97 -18.36 9.13
N LEU A 227 22.13 -17.04 9.01
CA LEU A 227 23.18 -16.29 9.71
C LEU A 227 22.97 -16.30 11.24
N THR A 228 21.72 -16.36 11.70
CA THR A 228 21.42 -16.53 13.12
C THR A 228 21.81 -17.92 13.59
N LYS A 229 21.50 -18.98 12.82
CA LYS A 229 21.92 -20.36 13.13
C LYS A 229 23.44 -20.52 13.18
N THR A 230 24.17 -19.91 12.24
CA THR A 230 25.64 -19.97 12.23
C THR A 230 26.24 -19.21 13.40
N LYS A 231 25.66 -18.06 13.77
CA LYS A 231 26.04 -17.32 14.99
C LYS A 231 25.84 -18.17 16.24
N ASP A 232 24.70 -18.84 16.38
CA ASP A 232 24.39 -19.68 17.53
C ASP A 232 25.35 -20.88 17.62
N TYR A 233 25.63 -21.53 16.48
CA TYR A 233 26.60 -22.61 16.39
C TYR A 233 28.02 -22.16 16.79
N LEU A 234 28.46 -21.00 16.30
CA LEU A 234 29.76 -20.44 16.66
C LEU A 234 29.84 -20.10 18.15
N HIS A 235 28.75 -19.60 18.74
CA HIS A 235 28.68 -19.32 20.17
C HIS A 235 28.78 -20.60 21.01
N GLU A 236 28.07 -21.66 20.60
CA GLU A 236 28.18 -22.98 21.24
C GLU A 236 29.61 -23.55 21.11
N ALA A 237 30.23 -23.47 19.93
CA ALA A 237 31.60 -23.91 19.73
C ALA A 237 32.61 -23.13 20.60
N LEU A 238 32.45 -21.81 20.72
CA LEU A 238 33.26 -20.95 21.60
C LEU A 238 33.10 -21.35 23.07
N THR A 239 31.87 -21.50 23.55
CA THR A 239 31.62 -21.90 24.95
C THR A 239 32.18 -23.29 25.26
N LYS A 240 32.13 -24.23 24.31
CA LYS A 240 32.76 -25.55 24.45
C LYS A 240 34.28 -25.45 24.50
N SER A 241 34.88 -24.62 23.63
CA SER A 241 36.32 -24.36 23.63
C SER A 241 36.80 -23.74 24.95
N ASP A 242 36.06 -22.77 25.48
CA ASP A 242 36.37 -22.14 26.76
C ASP A 242 36.29 -23.13 27.92
N LYS A 243 35.28 -24.02 27.94
CA LYS A 243 35.20 -25.12 28.93
C LYS A 243 36.42 -26.04 28.86
N SER A 244 36.81 -26.48 27.66
CA SER A 244 37.99 -27.34 27.48
C SER A 244 39.29 -26.63 27.89
N ARG A 245 39.40 -25.32 27.69
CA ARG A 245 40.55 -24.52 28.17
C ARG A 245 40.61 -24.50 29.70
N VAL A 246 39.48 -24.32 30.37
CA VAL A 246 39.40 -24.37 31.85
C VAL A 246 39.78 -25.77 32.36
N GLU A 247 39.30 -26.83 31.72
CA GLU A 247 39.66 -28.22 32.05
C GLU A 247 41.16 -28.48 31.85
N LEU A 248 41.76 -28.00 30.76
CA LEU A 248 43.20 -28.10 30.50
C LEU A 248 44.02 -27.34 31.53
N MET A 249 43.62 -26.12 31.91
CA MET A 249 44.29 -25.36 32.97
C MET A 249 44.20 -26.09 34.32
N ALA A 250 43.06 -26.70 34.63
CA ALA A 250 42.91 -27.50 35.84
C ALA A 250 43.81 -28.75 35.82
N ALA A 251 43.88 -29.45 34.69
CA ALA A 251 44.75 -30.60 34.49
C ALA A 251 46.24 -30.21 34.57
N GLN A 252 46.63 -29.08 33.97
CA GLN A 252 48.00 -28.55 34.05
C GLN A 252 48.38 -28.24 35.50
N LYS A 253 47.48 -27.61 36.26
CA LYS A 253 47.68 -27.32 37.68
C LYS A 253 47.82 -28.61 38.52
N GLN A 254 47.05 -29.65 38.22
CA GLN A 254 47.21 -30.96 38.86
C GLN A 254 48.55 -31.61 38.51
N LEU A 255 48.99 -31.49 37.26
CA LEU A 255 50.26 -32.04 36.80
C LEU A 255 51.44 -31.34 37.50
N GLU A 256 51.40 -30.01 37.60
CA GLU A 256 52.40 -29.22 38.34
C GLU A 256 52.45 -29.61 39.82
N ALA A 257 51.29 -29.86 40.45
CA ALA A 257 51.24 -30.35 41.82
C ALA A 257 51.92 -31.72 41.96
N LYS A 258 51.67 -32.65 41.02
CA LYS A 258 52.33 -33.96 40.98
C LYS A 258 53.83 -33.86 40.73
N ILE A 259 54.28 -32.95 39.86
CA ILE A 259 55.72 -32.72 39.62
C ILE A 259 56.39 -32.25 40.91
N ARG A 260 55.79 -31.28 41.64
CA ARG A 260 56.33 -30.84 42.94
C ARG A 260 56.36 -31.95 43.99
N GLU A 261 55.34 -32.81 44.02
CA GLU A 261 55.36 -33.98 44.90
C GLU A 261 56.51 -34.93 44.55
N LEU A 262 56.71 -35.23 43.26
CA LEU A 262 57.80 -36.07 42.79
C LEU A 262 59.19 -35.45 43.06
N GLU A 263 59.36 -34.15 42.86
CA GLU A 263 60.59 -33.42 43.21
C GLU A 263 60.88 -33.55 44.71
N LYS A 264 59.86 -33.38 45.56
CA LYS A 264 59.99 -33.57 47.01
C LYS A 264 60.37 -35.01 47.37
N TYR A 265 59.80 -36.01 46.70
CA TYR A 265 60.23 -37.40 46.86
C TYR A 265 61.67 -37.61 46.42
N GLY A 266 62.08 -36.99 45.31
CA GLY A 266 63.45 -36.97 44.80
C GLY A 266 64.45 -36.36 45.79
N GLU A 267 64.12 -35.24 46.43
CA GLU A 267 64.93 -34.64 47.50
C GLU A 267 65.06 -35.56 48.72
N VAL A 268 63.97 -36.25 49.09
CA VAL A 268 63.99 -37.18 50.22
C VAL A 268 64.81 -38.44 49.91
N THR A 269 64.71 -38.99 48.69
CA THR A 269 65.52 -40.15 48.30
C THR A 269 66.99 -39.79 48.13
N THR A 270 67.32 -38.69 47.46
CA THR A 270 68.70 -38.21 47.36
C THR A 270 69.27 -37.84 48.74
N GLY A 271 68.49 -37.20 49.61
CA GLY A 271 68.87 -36.95 51.00
C GLY A 271 69.08 -38.22 51.83
N ARG A 272 68.27 -39.26 51.60
CA ARG A 272 68.46 -40.59 52.20
C ARG A 272 69.72 -41.27 51.67
N GLU A 273 70.01 -41.19 50.38
CA GLU A 273 71.23 -41.72 49.78
C GLU A 273 72.47 -41.03 50.33
N ILE A 274 72.46 -39.70 50.43
CA ILE A 274 73.54 -38.92 51.06
C ILE A 274 73.75 -39.36 52.52
N ARG A 275 72.67 -39.49 53.31
CA ARG A 275 72.77 -40.01 54.69
C ARG A 275 73.28 -41.45 54.75
N MET A 276 72.90 -42.30 53.80
CA MET A 276 73.39 -43.67 53.73
C MET A 276 74.89 -43.71 53.42
N ILE A 277 75.37 -42.81 52.55
CA ILE A 277 76.79 -42.64 52.27
C ILE A 277 77.53 -42.18 53.54
N GLU A 278 77.00 -41.17 54.26
CA GLU A 278 77.56 -40.73 55.55
C GLU A 278 77.58 -41.83 56.61
N LEU A 279 76.49 -42.61 56.72
CA LEU A 279 76.40 -43.74 57.66
C LEU A 279 77.38 -44.85 57.30
N LYS A 280 77.52 -45.19 56.01
CA LYS A 280 78.55 -46.14 55.55
C LYS A 280 79.95 -45.65 55.91
N GLN A 281 80.22 -44.35 55.76
CA GLN A 281 81.50 -43.76 56.16
C GLN A 281 81.72 -43.87 57.68
N LYS A 282 80.69 -43.59 58.49
CA LYS A 282 80.75 -43.72 59.96
C LYS A 282 80.93 -45.17 60.42
N ILE A 283 80.24 -46.12 59.79
CA ILE A 283 80.41 -47.56 60.07
C ILE A 283 81.85 -47.96 59.77
N LYS A 284 82.41 -47.53 58.63
CA LYS A 284 83.79 -47.81 58.27
C LYS A 284 84.79 -47.25 59.30
N ASN A 285 84.58 -46.02 59.77
CA ASN A 285 85.39 -45.43 60.83
C ASN A 285 85.25 -46.19 62.17
N LEU A 286 84.03 -46.62 62.53
CA LEU A 286 83.80 -47.42 63.74
C LEU A 286 84.42 -48.81 63.65
N GLU A 287 84.39 -49.44 62.48
CA GLU A 287 85.08 -50.70 62.22
C GLU A 287 86.60 -50.54 62.39
N GLU A 288 87.19 -49.44 61.90
CA GLU A 288 88.61 -49.12 62.16
C GLU A 288 88.89 -48.94 63.66
N ILE A 289 88.04 -48.21 64.40
CA ILE A 289 88.19 -48.02 65.85
C ILE A 289 88.06 -49.34 66.62
N VAL A 290 87.08 -50.19 66.27
CA VAL A 290 86.88 -51.50 66.90
C VAL A 290 88.07 -52.42 66.60
N LYS A 291 88.62 -52.36 65.39
CA LYS A 291 89.82 -53.12 65.01
C LYS A 291 91.05 -52.66 65.81
N ASP A 292 91.19 -51.36 66.04
CA ASP A 292 92.23 -50.79 66.91
C ASP A 292 92.05 -51.20 68.38
N LEU A 293 90.81 -51.20 68.88
CA LEU A 293 90.49 -51.67 70.24
C LEU A 293 90.71 -53.18 70.41
N GLN A 294 90.39 -54.00 69.40
CA GLN A 294 90.69 -55.43 69.40
C GLN A 294 92.21 -55.67 69.41
N ASN A 295 92.98 -54.86 68.69
CA ASN A 295 94.45 -54.90 68.75
C ASN A 295 95.01 -54.46 70.11
N GLN A 296 94.29 -53.60 70.85
CA GLN A 296 94.65 -53.24 72.24
C GLN A 296 94.28 -54.32 73.27
N ILE A 297 93.19 -55.07 73.04
CA ILE A 297 92.77 -56.17 73.92
C ILE A 297 93.60 -57.44 73.69
N ALA A 298 94.06 -57.70 72.46
CA ALA A 298 94.95 -58.81 72.14
C ALA A 298 96.38 -58.65 72.69
N ASN A 299 96.73 -57.48 73.25
CA ASN A 299 98.03 -57.15 73.83
C ASN A 299 98.00 -57.01 75.36
N LYS A 300 97.02 -57.63 76.04
CA LYS A 300 96.96 -57.79 77.50
C LYS A 300 96.83 -59.26 77.86
#